data_AF-A0A7L4PS65-F1
#
_entry.id   AF-A0A7L4PS65-F1
#
_cell.length_a   1.000
_cell.length_b   1.000
_cell.length_c   1.000
_cell.angle_alpha   90.00
_cell.angle_beta   90.00
_cell.angle_gamma   90.00
#
_symmetry.space_group_name_H-M   'P 1'
#
loop_
_entity.id
_entity.type
_entity.pdbx_description
1 polymer ?
#
loop_
_entity_poly.entity_id
_entity_poly.type
_entity_poly.pdbx_seq_one_letter_code
_entity_poly.pdbx_strand_id
1 'polypeptide(L)'
;MDTATICWDAETASIRYIDQTELPARFIVSSCSSVARLAEAIVRLEIRGAPALGAAGGYGVALAACRSDRNRDAFFEDVRSNANL
;
A
#
# COMPACT_ATOMS: atom_id res chain seq x y z
N MET A 1 -18.40 -9.15 0.08
CA MET A 1 -17.59 -7.93 0.24
C MET A 1 -16.33 -8.33 0.97
N ASP A 2 -15.17 -8.05 0.38
CA ASP A 2 -13.91 -8.25 1.09
C ASP A 2 -13.85 -7.23 2.24
N THR A 3 -13.66 -7.72 3.46
CA THR A 3 -13.73 -6.91 4.71
C THR A 3 -12.36 -6.71 5.33
N ALA A 4 -11.29 -7.11 4.63
CA ALA A 4 -9.94 -6.89 5.08
C ALA A 4 -9.66 -5.38 5.27
N THR A 5 -8.99 -5.04 6.37
CA THR A 5 -8.55 -3.66 6.64
C THR A 5 -7.66 -3.11 5.52
N ILE A 6 -6.84 -3.99 4.94
CA ILE A 6 -5.96 -3.74 3.80
C ILE A 6 -5.83 -5.04 3.00
N CYS A 7 -5.87 -4.97 1.67
CA CYS A 7 -5.66 -6.11 0.78
C CYS A 7 -5.01 -5.70 -0.54
N TRP A 8 -4.49 -6.69 -1.26
CA TRP A 8 -3.98 -6.53 -2.62
C TRP A 8 -5.11 -6.75 -3.64
N ASP A 9 -5.22 -5.85 -4.59
CA ASP A 9 -6.06 -5.98 -5.77
C ASP A 9 -5.23 -6.49 -6.95
N ALA A 10 -5.42 -7.77 -7.28
CA ALA A 10 -4.71 -8.41 -8.38
C ALA A 10 -5.11 -7.90 -9.77
N GLU A 11 -6.33 -7.39 -9.94
CA GLU A 11 -6.81 -6.89 -11.24
C GLU A 11 -6.13 -5.57 -11.61
N THR A 12 -5.91 -4.71 -10.62
CA THR A 12 -5.32 -3.38 -10.82
C THR A 12 -3.86 -3.28 -10.38
N ALA A 13 -3.31 -4.35 -9.80
CA ALA A 13 -2.00 -4.38 -9.14
C ALA A 13 -1.83 -3.21 -8.16
N SER A 14 -2.82 -3.04 -7.28
CA SER A 14 -2.89 -1.92 -6.34
C SER A 14 -3.27 -2.39 -4.94
N ILE A 15 -3.13 -1.52 -3.95
CA ILE A 15 -3.51 -1.78 -2.57
C ILE A 15 -4.88 -1.16 -2.34
N ARG A 16 -5.83 -1.92 -1.78
CA ARG A 16 -7.10 -1.39 -1.27
C ARG A 16 -7.11 -1.43 0.25
N TYR A 17 -7.76 -0.46 0.88
CA TYR A 17 -7.88 -0.40 2.34
C TYR A 17 -9.12 0.38 2.75
N ILE A 18 -9.57 0.13 3.97
CA ILE A 18 -10.63 0.91 4.61
C ILE A 18 -9.98 2.19 5.14
N ASP A 19 -10.48 3.36 4.74
CA ASP A 19 -10.04 4.63 5.30
C ASP A 19 -10.57 4.76 6.74
N GLN A 20 -9.69 4.52 7.70
CA GLN A 20 -10.06 4.53 9.11
C GLN A 20 -10.31 5.94 9.68
N THR A 21 -9.99 7.01 8.94
CA THR A 21 -10.25 8.40 9.37
C THR A 21 -11.70 8.82 9.18
N GLU A 22 -12.40 8.16 8.25
CA GLU A 22 -13.82 8.42 7.94
C GLU A 22 -14.77 7.64 8.86
N LEU A 23 -14.27 6.65 9.59
CA LEU A 23 -15.06 5.87 10.55
C LEU A 23 -15.33 6.67 11.84
N PRO A 24 -16.52 6.52 12.46
CA PRO A 24 -17.62 5.62 12.07
C PRO A 24 -18.63 6.25 11.09
N ALA A 25 -18.44 7.51 10.69
CA ALA A 25 -19.42 8.26 9.93
C ALA A 25 -19.65 7.67 8.52
N ARG A 26 -18.58 7.23 7.85
CA ARG A 26 -18.63 6.69 6.49
C ARG A 26 -17.68 5.50 6.36
N PHE A 27 -18.15 4.46 5.67
CA PHE A 27 -17.32 3.33 5.27
C PHE A 27 -16.80 3.57 3.85
N ILE A 28 -15.55 4.02 3.73
CA ILE A 28 -14.90 4.32 2.45
C ILE A 28 -13.75 3.32 2.22
N VAL A 29 -13.75 2.69 1.05
CA VAL A 29 -12.63 1.87 0.58
C VAL A 29 -11.82 2.71 -0.40
N SER A 30 -10.58 2.97 -0.04
CA SER A 30 -9.61 3.72 -0.84
C SER A 30 -8.66 2.77 -1.56
N SER A 31 -8.02 3.25 -2.62
CA SER A 31 -6.99 2.51 -3.36
C SER A 31 -5.70 3.30 -3.47
N CYS A 32 -4.58 2.57 -3.59
CA CYS A 32 -3.25 3.14 -3.68
C CYS A 32 -2.40 2.37 -4.69
N SER A 33 -1.90 3.09 -5.71
CA SER A 33 -1.12 2.55 -6.81
C SER A 33 0.34 3.05 -6.84
N SER A 34 0.77 3.82 -5.85
CA SER A 34 2.16 4.26 -5.67
C SER A 34 2.64 4.10 -4.22
N VAL A 35 3.94 3.88 -4.02
CA VAL A 35 4.53 3.77 -2.66
C VAL A 35 4.40 5.09 -1.89
N ALA A 36 4.57 6.23 -2.57
CA ALA A 36 4.42 7.55 -1.96
C ALA A 36 3.02 7.77 -1.37
N ARG A 37 1.95 7.38 -2.10
CA ARG A 37 0.58 7.51 -1.59
C ARG A 37 0.30 6.55 -0.44
N LEU A 38 0.94 5.38 -0.41
CA LEU A 38 0.83 4.43 0.69
C LEU A 38 1.48 4.98 1.97
N ALA A 39 2.67 5.57 1.85
CA ALA A 39 3.34 6.25 2.96
C ALA A 39 2.47 7.40 3.50
N GLU A 40 1.87 8.20 2.62
CA GLU A 40 0.92 9.24 3.02
C GLU A 40 -0.29 8.66 3.77
N ALA A 41 -0.86 7.54 3.31
CA ALA A 41 -2.00 6.87 3.95
C ALA A 41 -1.67 6.45 5.40
N ILE A 42 -0.46 5.94 5.62
CA ILE A 42 0.03 5.53 6.94
C ILE A 42 0.19 6.75 7.85
N VAL A 43 0.88 7.81 7.38
CA VAL A 43 1.14 9.02 8.16
C VAL A 43 -0.17 9.74 8.53
N ARG A 44 -1.15 9.76 7.62
CA ARG A 44 -2.48 10.33 7.86
C ARG A 44 -3.39 9.45 8.71
N LEU A 45 -2.92 8.27 9.11
CA LEU A 45 -3.67 7.27 9.89
C LEU A 45 -4.92 6.74 9.18
N GLU A 46 -4.96 6.84 7.84
CA GLU A 46 -5.95 6.14 7.01
C GLU A 46 -5.77 4.62 7.18
N ILE A 47 -4.53 4.17 7.31
CA ILE A 47 -4.13 2.79 7.65
C ILE A 47 -3.41 2.80 9.00
N ARG A 48 -3.92 2.05 9.97
CA ARG A 48 -3.34 1.98 11.32
C ARG A 48 -3.58 0.62 11.99
N GLY A 49 -2.83 0.38 13.07
CA GLY A 49 -2.78 -0.88 13.80
C GLY A 49 -1.58 -1.72 13.38
N ALA A 50 -0.79 -2.21 14.34
CA ALA A 50 0.50 -2.85 14.05
C ALA A 50 0.44 -3.98 13.00
N PRO A 51 -0.56 -4.89 13.01
CA PRO A 51 -0.67 -5.90 11.96
C PRO A 51 -0.96 -5.31 10.57
N ALA A 52 -1.84 -4.31 10.48
CA ALA A 52 -2.18 -3.66 9.21
C ALA A 52 -1.01 -2.86 8.64
N LEU A 53 -0.21 -2.22 9.51
CA LEU A 53 1.03 -1.54 9.11
C LEU A 53 2.08 -2.53 8.59
N GLY A 54 2.21 -3.71 9.22
CA GLY A 54 3.07 -4.77 8.72
C GLY A 54 2.65 -5.25 7.32
N ALA A 55 1.34 -5.48 7.12
CA ALA A 55 0.80 -5.84 5.81
C ALA A 55 1.01 -4.72 4.77
N ALA A 56 0.82 -3.45 5.16
CA ALA A 56 1.09 -2.29 4.30
C ALA A 56 2.55 -2.25 3.86
N GLY A 57 3.52 -2.49 4.75
CA GLY A 57 4.93 -2.58 4.38
C GLY A 57 5.20 -3.68 3.35
N GLY A 58 4.65 -4.88 3.56
CA GLY A 58 4.79 -5.99 2.61
C GLY A 58 4.17 -5.69 1.24
N TYR A 59 2.96 -5.13 1.21
CA TYR A 59 2.32 -4.71 -0.03
C TYR A 59 3.02 -3.52 -0.69
N GLY A 60 3.63 -2.63 0.07
CA GLY A 60 4.44 -1.53 -0.46
C GLY A 60 5.64 -2.04 -1.25
N VAL A 61 6.33 -3.07 -0.76
CA VAL A 61 7.41 -3.74 -1.50
C VAL A 61 6.90 -4.40 -2.77
N ALA A 62 5.77 -5.11 -2.69
CA ALA A 62 5.14 -5.73 -3.87
C ALA A 62 4.72 -4.67 -4.91
N LEU A 63 4.18 -3.53 -4.45
CA LEU A 63 3.80 -2.42 -5.30
C LEU A 63 5.00 -1.79 -5.99
N ALA A 64 6.10 -1.55 -5.27
CA ALA A 64 7.36 -1.08 -5.86
C ALA A 64 7.85 -2.02 -6.96
N ALA A 65 7.84 -3.33 -6.69
CA ALA A 65 8.21 -4.34 -7.68
C ALA A 65 7.30 -4.32 -8.91
N CYS A 66 5.98 -4.19 -8.74
CA CYS A 66 5.04 -4.11 -9.87
C CYS A 66 5.14 -2.81 -10.67
N ARG A 67 5.66 -1.73 -10.09
CA ARG A 67 5.80 -0.42 -10.76
C ARG A 67 7.19 -0.16 -11.30
N SER A 68 8.18 -0.97 -10.94
CA SER A 68 9.53 -0.87 -11.48
C SER A 68 9.54 -1.17 -12.98
N ASP A 69 10.10 -0.25 -13.76
CA ASP A 69 10.38 -0.42 -15.19
C ASP A 69 11.86 -0.78 -15.45
N ARG A 70 12.61 -1.02 -14.38
CA ARG A 70 14.06 -1.25 -14.42
C ARG A 70 14.38 -2.64 -14.94
N ASN A 71 15.55 -2.75 -15.55
CA ASN A 71 16.11 -4.04 -15.92
C ASN A 71 16.47 -4.87 -14.67
N ARG A 72 16.78 -6.15 -14.87
CA ARG A 72 17.09 -7.09 -13.78
C ARG A 72 18.19 -6.58 -12.84
N ASP A 73 19.20 -5.93 -13.38
CA ASP A 73 20.37 -5.49 -12.62
C ASP A 73 20.02 -4.33 -11.67
N ALA A 74 19.16 -3.40 -12.11
CA ALA A 74 18.72 -2.24 -11.33
C ALA A 74 17.41 -2.46 -10.55
N PHE A 75 16.66 -3.53 -10.83
CA PHE A 75 15.37 -3.81 -10.20
C PHE A 75 15.43 -3.85 -8.67
N PHE A 76 16.41 -4.59 -8.12
CA PHE A 76 16.52 -4.73 -6.67
C PHE A 76 16.88 -3.42 -5.98
N GLU A 77 17.70 -2.57 -6.62
CA GLU A 77 18.06 -1.27 -6.10
C GLU A 77 16.85 -0.32 -6.08
N ASP A 78 16.08 -0.31 -7.16
CA ASP A 78 14.85 0.50 -7.27
C ASP A 78 13.81 0.10 -6.21
N VAL A 79 13.52 -1.20 -6.07
CA VAL A 79 12.59 -1.70 -5.03
C VAL A 79 13.10 -1.37 -3.62
N ARG A 80 14.42 -1.49 -3.38
CA ARG A 80 15.02 -1.15 -2.08
C ARG A 80 14.93 0.34 -1.78
N SER A 81 15.14 1.20 -2.77
CA SER A 81 15.01 2.64 -2.60
C SER A 81 13.59 3.02 -2.18
N ASN A 82 12.58 2.38 -2.75
CA ASN A 82 11.18 2.58 -2.37
C ASN A 82 10.86 2.06 -0.95
N ALA A 83 11.50 0.98 -0.51
CA ALA A 83 11.31 0.43 0.83
C ALA A 83 11.93 1.28 1.96
N ASN A 84 12.79 2.24 1.61
CA ASN A 84 13.45 3.16 2.55
C ASN A 84 12.79 4.55 2.63
N LEU A 85 11.65 4.75 1.95
CA LEU A 85 10.87 5.99 1.98
C LEU A 85 10.25 6.26 3.35
#